data_AF-A0A8C4MJG9-F1
#
_entry.id   AF-A0A8C4MJG9-F1
#
_cell.length_a   1.000
_cell.length_b   1.000
_cell.length_c   1.000
_cell.angle_alpha   90.00
_cell.angle_beta   90.00
_cell.angle_gamma   90.00
#
_symmetry.space_group_name_H-M   'P 1'
#
loop_
_entity.id
_entity.type
_entity.pdbx_description
1 polymer ?
#
loop_
_entity_poly.entity_id
_entity_poly.type
_entity_poly.pdbx_seq_one_letter_code
_entity_poly.pdbx_strand_id
1 'polypeptide(L)'
;MAAWSPLPSAAVTAFLLLVFPRVSQAQTFSLPFQEPETCGHNQYFDISALSCVSCGANQRQDNRGTSCVCLPGFQVISNNGGPDIICKKCPENMKGVTRDGWNCISCPSGLTAEGKCHCPTGHILVERDVNGTLLSQATCKLCDENENSFTVANALGDRCVRCEPTFINTSRSCACSEPNILTGGLCFSSTGNFPPHMISTAHMLFLLVRLLP
;
A
#
# COMPACT_ATOMS: atom_id res chain seq x y z
N MET A 1 -64.53 -49.05 -22.23
CA MET A 1 -64.32 -48.04 -21.17
C MET A 1 -63.20 -48.57 -20.28
N ALA A 2 -61.99 -48.04 -20.41
CA ALA A 2 -60.85 -48.48 -19.61
C ALA A 2 -60.84 -47.70 -18.29
N ALA A 3 -61.08 -48.41 -17.19
CA ALA A 3 -61.02 -47.84 -15.85
C ALA A 3 -59.57 -47.46 -15.53
N TRP A 4 -59.29 -46.17 -15.41
CA TRP A 4 -58.03 -45.67 -14.86
C TRP A 4 -58.07 -45.86 -13.35
N SER A 5 -57.32 -46.85 -12.86
CA SER A 5 -57.11 -47.08 -11.43
C SER A 5 -56.34 -45.89 -10.85
N PRO A 6 -56.87 -45.17 -9.84
CA PRO A 6 -56.09 -44.15 -9.15
C PRO A 6 -55.00 -44.88 -8.37
N LEU A 7 -53.72 -44.60 -8.67
CA LEU A 7 -52.64 -45.02 -7.79
C LEU A 7 -52.96 -44.50 -6.38
N PRO A 8 -52.87 -45.33 -5.32
CA PRO A 8 -53.16 -44.86 -3.98
C PRO A 8 -52.21 -43.71 -3.65
N SER A 9 -52.77 -42.55 -3.26
CA SER A 9 -52.00 -41.34 -2.90
C SER A 9 -50.86 -41.68 -1.92
N ALA A 10 -51.10 -42.64 -1.03
CA ALA A 10 -50.12 -43.18 -0.08
C ALA A 10 -48.86 -43.75 -0.75
N ALA A 11 -49.00 -44.48 -1.87
CA ALA A 11 -47.87 -45.05 -2.60
C ALA A 11 -47.08 -43.97 -3.35
N VAL A 12 -47.76 -42.96 -3.90
CA VAL A 12 -47.10 -41.82 -4.54
C VAL A 12 -46.34 -40.98 -3.51
N THR A 13 -46.93 -40.71 -2.34
CA THR A 13 -46.23 -40.04 -1.25
C THR A 13 -45.07 -40.85 -0.69
N ALA A 14 -45.23 -42.18 -0.55
CA ALA A 14 -44.13 -43.04 -0.09
C ALA A 14 -42.97 -43.07 -1.09
N PHE A 15 -43.27 -43.10 -2.39
CA PHE A 15 -42.27 -43.06 -3.45
C PHE A 15 -41.55 -41.69 -3.49
N LEU A 16 -42.29 -40.59 -3.35
CA LEU A 16 -41.72 -39.25 -3.24
C LEU A 16 -40.82 -39.13 -2.00
N LEU A 17 -41.26 -39.61 -0.84
CA LEU A 17 -40.48 -39.57 0.41
C LEU A 17 -39.22 -40.44 0.37
N LEU A 18 -39.20 -41.52 -0.41
CA LEU A 18 -38.04 -42.40 -0.58
C LEU A 18 -37.04 -41.87 -1.63
N VAL A 19 -37.52 -41.13 -2.63
CA VAL A 19 -36.68 -40.62 -3.73
C VAL A 19 -36.09 -39.24 -3.42
N PHE A 20 -36.84 -38.33 -2.77
CA PHE A 20 -36.36 -36.97 -2.45
C PHE A 20 -35.06 -36.90 -1.62
N PRO A 21 -34.86 -37.67 -0.53
CA PRO A 21 -33.65 -37.56 0.28
C PRO A 21 -32.38 -38.07 -0.43
N ARG A 22 -32.53 -38.87 -1.50
CA ARG A 22 -31.41 -39.33 -2.34
C ARG A 22 -30.92 -38.25 -3.32
N VAL A 23 -31.76 -37.28 -3.66
CA VAL A 23 -31.44 -36.19 -4.59
C VAL A 23 -30.96 -34.95 -3.85
N SER A 24 -31.34 -34.79 -2.58
CA SER A 24 -30.93 -33.68 -1.71
C SER A 24 -29.58 -33.92 -1.02
N GLN A 25 -28.54 -34.31 -1.77
CA GLN A 25 -27.18 -34.22 -1.24
C GLN A 25 -26.68 -32.79 -1.46
N ALA A 26 -26.96 -31.90 -0.50
CA ALA A 26 -26.35 -30.57 -0.49
C ALA A 26 -24.84 -30.74 -0.30
N GLN A 27 -24.04 -30.44 -1.33
CA GLN A 27 -22.59 -30.40 -1.19
C GLN A 27 -22.24 -29.17 -0.33
N THR A 28 -21.97 -29.39 0.95
CA THR A 28 -21.39 -28.37 1.82
C THR A 28 -19.91 -28.21 1.47
N PHE A 29 -19.59 -27.15 0.73
CA PHE A 29 -18.21 -26.72 0.53
C PHE A 29 -17.83 -25.82 1.71
N SER A 30 -16.95 -26.29 2.57
CA SER A 30 -16.24 -25.43 3.53
C SER A 30 -14.95 -24.96 2.86
N LEU A 31 -14.89 -23.69 2.47
CA LEU A 31 -13.63 -23.06 2.09
C LEU A 31 -12.92 -22.67 3.39
N PRO A 32 -11.76 -23.27 3.73
CA PRO A 32 -10.99 -22.82 4.88
C PRO A 32 -10.61 -21.36 4.64
N PHE A 33 -11.13 -20.45 5.47
CA PHE A 33 -10.77 -19.04 5.40
C PHE A 33 -9.32 -18.91 5.88
N GLN A 34 -8.43 -18.61 4.94
CA GLN A 34 -7.02 -18.38 5.21
C GLN A 34 -6.78 -16.88 5.14
N GLU A 35 -6.31 -16.27 6.22
CA GLU A 35 -6.03 -14.83 6.23
C GLU A 35 -4.67 -14.55 5.58
N PRO A 36 -4.46 -13.37 4.96
CA PRO A 36 -3.17 -13.01 4.36
C PRO A 36 -1.98 -13.15 5.32
N GLU A 37 -2.21 -12.84 6.60
CA GLU A 37 -1.26 -12.93 7.71
C GLU A 37 -0.80 -14.38 8.00
N THR A 38 -1.57 -15.38 7.55
CA THR A 38 -1.27 -16.80 7.78
C THR A 38 -0.37 -17.42 6.71
N CYS A 39 -0.09 -16.69 5.63
CA CYS A 39 0.84 -17.13 4.59
C CYS A 39 2.29 -17.00 5.07
N GLY A 40 3.16 -17.95 4.68
CA GLY A 40 4.58 -17.88 5.01
C GLY A 40 5.31 -16.73 4.30
N HIS A 41 6.51 -16.35 4.78
CA HIS A 41 7.28 -15.20 4.26
C HIS A 41 7.63 -15.23 2.75
N ASN A 42 7.62 -16.41 2.12
CA ASN A 42 7.86 -16.58 0.68
C ASN A 42 6.58 -16.93 -0.09
N GLN A 43 5.42 -16.70 0.50
CA GLN A 43 4.11 -16.92 -0.09
C GLN A 43 3.34 -15.61 -0.10
N TYR A 44 2.39 -15.48 -1.00
CA TYR A 44 1.42 -14.39 -0.99
C TYR A 44 0.01 -14.96 -0.98
N PHE A 45 -0.94 -14.17 -0.51
CA PHE A 45 -2.34 -14.55 -0.54
C PHE A 45 -2.95 -14.20 -1.90
N ASP A 46 -3.28 -15.23 -2.68
CA ASP A 46 -4.04 -15.06 -3.92
C ASP A 46 -5.51 -14.93 -3.58
N ILE A 47 -6.02 -13.69 -3.65
CA ILE A 47 -7.42 -13.36 -3.37
C ILE A 47 -8.41 -14.05 -4.33
N SER A 48 -7.97 -14.43 -5.54
CA SER A 48 -8.83 -15.08 -6.53
C SER A 48 -9.00 -16.55 -6.21
N ALA A 49 -7.94 -17.19 -5.70
CA ALA A 49 -7.94 -18.58 -5.28
C ALA A 49 -8.26 -18.77 -3.78
N LEU A 50 -8.32 -17.68 -3.01
CA LEU A 50 -8.46 -17.65 -1.55
C LEU A 50 -7.45 -18.57 -0.84
N SER A 51 -6.19 -18.57 -1.30
CA SER A 51 -5.16 -19.49 -0.80
C SER A 51 -3.75 -18.86 -0.84
N CYS A 52 -2.84 -19.42 -0.04
CA CYS A 52 -1.43 -19.01 -0.05
C CYS A 52 -0.67 -19.69 -1.20
N VAL A 53 -0.07 -18.88 -2.06
CA VAL A 53 0.72 -19.33 -3.22
C VAL A 53 2.17 -18.91 -3.03
N SER A 54 3.12 -19.81 -3.31
CA SER A 54 4.55 -19.50 -3.22
C SER A 54 4.99 -18.52 -4.30
N CYS A 55 5.81 -17.54 -3.92
CA CYS A 55 6.48 -16.66 -4.87
C CYS A 55 7.52 -17.43 -5.71
N GLY A 56 7.79 -16.91 -6.91
CA GLY A 56 8.76 -17.50 -7.83
C GLY A 56 10.22 -17.25 -7.44
N ALA A 57 11.14 -17.67 -8.32
CA ALA A 57 12.57 -17.51 -8.09
C ALA A 57 12.98 -16.03 -8.02
N ASN A 58 13.81 -15.69 -7.03
CA ASN A 58 14.28 -14.33 -6.76
C ASN A 58 13.16 -13.32 -6.45
N GLN A 59 12.08 -13.81 -5.86
CA GLN A 59 10.96 -13.00 -5.38
C GLN A 59 10.77 -13.18 -3.87
N ARG A 60 10.02 -12.26 -3.28
CA ARG A 60 9.49 -12.32 -1.92
C ARG A 60 8.09 -11.75 -1.89
N GLN A 61 7.38 -11.98 -0.80
CA GLN A 61 6.09 -11.35 -0.54
C GLN A 61 6.24 -9.81 -0.41
N ASP A 62 5.23 -9.06 -0.84
CA ASP A 62 5.13 -7.62 -0.61
C ASP A 62 4.75 -7.29 0.84
N ASN A 63 4.85 -6.01 1.22
CA ASN A 63 4.54 -5.57 2.60
C ASN A 63 3.08 -5.79 3.01
N ARG A 64 2.17 -6.04 2.05
CA ARG A 64 0.74 -6.27 2.29
C ARG A 64 0.36 -7.74 2.34
N GLY A 65 1.28 -8.61 1.96
CA GLY A 65 1.06 -10.02 1.91
C GLY A 65 0.28 -10.55 0.71
N THR A 66 -0.06 -9.69 -0.25
CA THR A 66 -1.03 -9.96 -1.33
C THR A 66 -0.41 -10.09 -2.71
N SER A 67 0.89 -9.83 -2.84
CA SER A 67 1.59 -10.00 -4.11
C SER A 67 3.05 -10.39 -3.92
N CYS A 68 3.69 -10.86 -4.99
CA CYS A 68 5.13 -11.08 -5.02
C CYS A 68 5.84 -9.88 -5.64
N VAL A 69 7.04 -9.59 -5.13
CA VAL A 69 7.95 -8.57 -5.64
C VAL A 69 9.35 -9.14 -5.77
N CYS A 70 10.16 -8.57 -6.65
CA CYS A 70 11.55 -8.99 -6.79
C CYS A 70 12.35 -8.72 -5.50
N LEU A 71 13.33 -9.60 -5.22
CA LEU A 71 14.27 -9.40 -4.13
C LEU A 71 15.08 -8.10 -4.32
N PRO A 72 15.61 -7.50 -3.24
CA PRO A 72 16.49 -6.33 -3.33
C PRO A 72 17.65 -6.54 -4.31
N GLY A 73 17.85 -5.56 -5.21
CA GLY A 73 18.88 -5.62 -6.25
C GLY A 73 18.51 -6.45 -7.49
N PHE A 74 17.24 -6.87 -7.62
CA PHE A 74 16.70 -7.48 -8.83
C PHE A 74 15.69 -6.55 -9.50
N GLN A 75 15.83 -6.36 -10.81
CA GLN A 75 14.86 -5.64 -11.63
C GLN A 75 13.78 -6.58 -12.17
N VAL A 76 12.61 -6.03 -12.43
CA VAL A 76 11.50 -6.70 -13.13
C VAL A 76 11.82 -6.75 -14.62
N ILE A 77 11.71 -7.93 -15.22
CA ILE A 77 11.81 -8.17 -16.67
C ILE A 77 10.42 -8.30 -17.28
N SER A 78 9.51 -8.99 -16.59
CA SER A 78 8.12 -9.10 -16.97
C SER A 78 7.25 -9.23 -15.73
N ASN A 79 6.02 -8.74 -15.81
CA ASN A 79 5.05 -8.83 -14.72
C ASN A 79 3.74 -9.39 -15.28
N ASN A 80 3.50 -10.68 -15.04
CA ASN A 80 2.24 -11.36 -15.36
C ASN A 80 1.36 -11.57 -14.12
N GLY A 81 1.73 -10.96 -12.98
CA GLY A 81 1.08 -11.17 -11.69
C GLY A 81 1.52 -12.45 -10.98
N GLY A 82 1.19 -12.53 -9.69
CA GLY A 82 1.45 -13.69 -8.85
C GLY A 82 2.92 -14.18 -8.90
N PRO A 83 3.16 -15.49 -9.06
CA PRO A 83 4.51 -16.05 -9.14
C PRO A 83 5.18 -15.84 -10.51
N ASP A 84 4.44 -15.44 -11.55
CA ASP A 84 4.89 -15.34 -12.94
C ASP A 84 5.63 -14.02 -13.24
N ILE A 85 6.08 -13.33 -12.20
CA ILE A 85 6.95 -12.16 -12.28
C ILE A 85 8.38 -12.64 -12.55
N ILE A 86 9.03 -12.15 -13.60
CA ILE A 86 10.40 -12.55 -13.92
C ILE A 86 11.36 -11.49 -13.40
N CYS A 87 12.25 -11.89 -12.50
CA CYS A 87 13.24 -11.02 -11.86
C CYS A 87 14.66 -11.33 -12.36
N LYS A 88 15.46 -10.29 -12.63
CA LYS A 88 16.87 -10.42 -13.04
C LYS A 88 17.76 -9.60 -12.12
N LYS A 89 18.87 -10.21 -11.66
CA LYS A 89 19.84 -9.53 -10.82
C LYS A 89 20.47 -8.35 -11.57
N CYS A 90 20.56 -7.22 -10.89
CA CYS A 90 21.28 -6.07 -11.39
C CYS A 90 22.79 -6.33 -11.44
N PRO A 91 23.50 -5.74 -12.41
CA PRO A 91 24.94 -5.93 -12.54
C PRO A 91 25.68 -5.25 -11.36
N GLU A 92 26.87 -5.76 -11.01
CA GLU A 92 27.59 -5.33 -9.80
C GLU A 92 28.00 -3.85 -9.80
N ASN A 93 28.10 -3.22 -10.97
CA ASN A 93 28.37 -1.79 -11.12
C ASN A 93 27.12 -0.91 -10.92
N MET A 94 25.92 -1.47 -11.05
CA MET A 94 24.64 -0.75 -10.96
C MET A 94 23.70 -1.52 -10.03
N LYS A 95 24.01 -1.54 -8.74
CA LYS A 95 23.28 -2.32 -7.74
C LYS A 95 21.90 -1.77 -7.40
N GLY A 96 21.62 -0.52 -7.77
CA GLY A 96 20.34 0.11 -7.52
C GLY A 96 19.28 -0.33 -8.49
N VAL A 97 18.06 -0.48 -7.98
CA VAL A 97 16.85 -0.64 -8.79
C VAL A 97 16.08 0.68 -8.76
N THR A 98 15.55 1.09 -9.91
CA THR A 98 14.69 2.25 -10.02
C THR A 98 13.47 2.13 -9.11
N ARG A 99 12.86 3.27 -8.76
CA ARG A 99 11.72 3.31 -7.83
C ARG A 99 10.55 2.45 -8.29
N ASP A 100 10.32 2.40 -9.61
CA ASP A 100 9.30 1.57 -10.28
C ASP A 100 9.66 0.07 -10.34
N GLY A 101 10.90 -0.31 -10.05
CA GLY A 101 11.37 -1.69 -10.02
C GLY A 101 11.85 -2.25 -11.36
N TRP A 102 11.78 -1.50 -12.45
CA TRP A 102 11.96 -2.05 -13.81
C TRP A 102 13.38 -2.00 -14.35
N ASN A 103 14.21 -1.07 -13.87
CA ASN A 103 15.55 -0.87 -14.40
C ASN A 103 16.61 -0.83 -13.30
N CYS A 104 17.81 -1.29 -13.64
CA CYS A 104 19.00 -1.10 -12.81
C CYS A 104 19.62 0.28 -13.08
N ILE A 105 20.11 0.94 -12.03
CA ILE A 105 20.70 2.28 -12.11
C ILE A 105 21.81 2.45 -11.06
N SER A 106 22.78 3.32 -11.33
CA SER A 106 23.81 3.70 -10.37
C SER A 106 23.26 4.72 -9.36
N CYS A 107 23.48 4.55 -8.06
CA CYS A 107 23.00 5.48 -7.03
C CYS A 107 24.14 6.35 -6.48
N PRO A 108 23.93 7.66 -6.28
CA PRO A 108 24.97 8.58 -5.80
C PRO A 108 25.19 8.50 -4.29
N SER A 109 24.14 8.26 -3.51
CA SER A 109 24.17 8.31 -2.03
C SER A 109 23.95 6.94 -1.38
N GLY A 110 24.14 5.85 -2.13
CA GLY A 110 23.96 4.47 -1.67
C GLY A 110 22.55 3.92 -1.92
N LEU A 111 22.25 2.81 -1.23
CA LEU A 111 21.04 2.01 -1.40
C LEU A 111 20.26 1.87 -0.10
N THR A 112 18.95 1.76 -0.20
CA THR A 112 18.09 1.30 0.90
C THR A 112 18.20 -0.22 1.08
N ALA A 113 17.64 -0.75 2.18
CA ALA A 113 17.56 -2.19 2.42
C ALA A 113 16.76 -2.95 1.32
N GLU A 114 15.88 -2.25 0.63
CA GLU A 114 15.10 -2.76 -0.51
C GLU A 114 15.89 -2.72 -1.83
N GLY A 115 17.13 -2.21 -1.83
CA GLY A 115 17.98 -2.10 -3.01
C GLY A 115 17.59 -0.95 -3.95
N LYS A 116 16.88 0.07 -3.44
CA LYS A 116 16.53 1.29 -4.19
C LYS A 116 17.51 2.42 -3.90
N CYS A 117 17.63 3.37 -4.82
CA CYS A 117 18.42 4.58 -4.55
C CYS A 117 17.80 5.40 -3.41
N HIS A 118 18.65 5.99 -2.56
CA HIS A 118 18.24 6.92 -1.52
C HIS A 118 18.91 8.29 -1.74
N CYS A 119 18.24 9.36 -1.33
CA CYS A 119 18.76 10.72 -1.34
C CYS A 119 18.68 11.33 0.06
N PRO A 120 19.62 12.21 0.43
CA PRO A 120 19.61 12.88 1.73
C PRO A 120 18.39 13.79 1.89
N THR A 121 18.10 14.19 3.13
CA THR A 121 16.99 15.09 3.45
C THR A 121 17.03 16.38 2.62
N GLY A 122 15.86 16.86 2.21
CA GLY A 122 15.71 18.05 1.37
C GLY A 122 15.94 17.82 -0.13
N HIS A 123 16.42 16.63 -0.54
CA HIS A 123 16.64 16.30 -1.93
C HIS A 123 15.53 15.40 -2.50
N ILE A 124 15.28 15.54 -3.80
CA ILE A 124 14.44 14.63 -4.58
C ILE A 124 15.31 13.67 -5.39
N LEU A 125 14.82 12.44 -5.56
CA LEU A 125 15.45 11.42 -6.40
C LEU A 125 15.00 11.57 -7.86
N VAL A 126 15.96 11.70 -8.77
CA VAL A 126 15.72 11.78 -10.21
C VAL A 126 16.42 10.63 -10.92
N GLU A 127 15.64 9.74 -11.53
CA GLU A 127 16.15 8.53 -12.23
C GLU A 127 16.01 8.64 -13.75
N ARG A 128 15.13 9.51 -14.23
CA ARG A 128 14.82 9.72 -15.65
C ARG A 128 14.91 11.20 -16.01
N ASP A 129 15.23 11.48 -17.28
CA ASP A 129 15.21 12.83 -17.82
C ASP A 129 13.78 13.30 -18.18
N VAL A 130 13.69 14.54 -18.69
CA VAL A 130 12.40 15.15 -19.10
C VAL A 130 11.71 14.44 -20.27
N ASN A 131 12.45 13.64 -21.04
CA ASN A 131 11.90 12.82 -22.13
C ASN A 131 11.49 11.42 -21.64
N GLY A 132 11.75 11.09 -20.36
CA GLY A 132 11.52 9.77 -19.78
C GLY A 132 12.67 8.78 -19.95
N THR A 133 13.80 9.20 -20.53
CA THR A 133 14.98 8.35 -20.72
C THR A 133 15.63 8.05 -19.38
N LEU A 134 16.01 6.80 -19.15
CA LEU A 134 16.72 6.39 -17.94
C LEU A 134 18.13 7.02 -17.91
N LEU A 135 18.49 7.61 -16.76
CA LEU A 135 19.83 8.13 -16.53
C LEU A 135 20.81 6.99 -16.21
N SER A 136 22.09 7.15 -16.56
CA SER A 136 23.13 6.19 -16.21
C SER A 136 23.41 6.14 -14.69
N GLN A 137 23.20 7.28 -14.03
CA GLN A 137 23.29 7.46 -12.59
C GLN A 137 22.13 8.34 -12.13
N ALA A 138 21.44 7.90 -11.08
CA ALA A 138 20.40 8.69 -10.44
C ALA A 138 21.00 9.98 -9.86
N THR A 139 20.23 11.05 -9.87
CA THR A 139 20.66 12.35 -9.33
C THR A 139 19.80 12.74 -8.15
N CYS A 140 20.43 13.16 -7.06
CA CYS A 140 19.74 13.82 -5.95
C CYS A 140 19.74 15.32 -6.21
N LYS A 141 18.55 15.91 -6.36
CA LYS A 141 18.40 17.37 -6.57
C LYS A 141 17.89 18.02 -5.30
N LEU A 142 18.65 18.96 -4.76
CA LEU A 142 18.22 19.79 -3.64
C LEU A 142 17.02 20.64 -4.08
N CYS A 143 15.95 20.65 -3.29
CA CYS A 143 14.88 21.61 -3.48
C CYS A 143 15.37 23.00 -3.08
N ASP A 144 15.13 23.99 -3.93
CA ASP A 144 15.66 25.33 -3.74
C ASP A 144 15.02 26.00 -2.51
N GLU A 145 15.86 26.36 -1.54
CA GLU A 145 15.50 27.07 -0.32
C GLU A 145 15.85 28.57 -0.39
N ASN A 146 16.32 29.10 -1.52
CA ASN A 146 16.98 30.41 -1.52
C ASN A 146 16.16 31.54 -2.17
N GLU A 147 15.04 31.23 -2.83
CA GLU A 147 14.13 32.23 -3.41
C GLU A 147 12.87 32.48 -2.54
N ASN A 148 12.11 33.53 -2.87
CA ASN A 148 10.81 33.87 -2.22
C ASN A 148 9.76 32.74 -2.26
N SER A 149 10.02 31.69 -3.03
CA SER A 149 9.24 30.46 -3.08
C SER A 149 10.04 29.30 -2.49
N PHE A 150 10.41 29.38 -1.21
CA PHE A 150 11.03 28.27 -0.46
C PHE A 150 10.34 26.95 -0.79
N THR A 151 11.10 25.98 -1.27
CA THR A 151 10.62 24.64 -1.58
C THR A 151 11.33 23.60 -0.75
N VAL A 152 10.62 22.52 -0.45
CA VAL A 152 11.16 21.36 0.26
C VAL A 152 10.75 20.10 -0.48
N ALA A 153 11.54 19.04 -0.35
CA ALA A 153 11.14 17.73 -0.82
C ALA A 153 9.86 17.29 -0.08
N ASN A 154 8.89 16.74 -0.81
CA ASN A 154 7.72 16.14 -0.17
C ASN A 154 8.09 14.89 0.65
N ALA A 155 7.14 14.38 1.43
CA ALA A 155 7.35 13.18 2.26
C ALA A 155 7.81 11.94 1.46
N LEU A 156 7.51 11.88 0.16
CA LEU A 156 7.91 10.80 -0.73
C LEU A 156 9.27 11.01 -1.40
N GLY A 157 9.87 12.20 -1.28
CA GLY A 157 11.17 12.54 -1.87
C GLY A 157 11.19 12.54 -3.41
N ASP A 158 10.06 12.81 -4.05
CA ASP A 158 9.90 12.70 -5.51
C ASP A 158 9.53 14.01 -6.21
N ARG A 159 9.17 15.04 -5.45
CA ARG A 159 8.93 16.38 -5.98
C ARG A 159 9.26 17.45 -4.95
N CYS A 160 9.76 18.57 -5.44
CA CYS A 160 9.87 19.79 -4.64
C CYS A 160 8.50 20.45 -4.57
N VAL A 161 8.03 20.71 -3.35
CA VAL A 161 6.77 21.40 -3.08
C VAL A 161 7.07 22.73 -2.41
N ARG A 162 6.28 23.75 -2.75
CA ARG A 162 6.37 25.05 -2.10
C ARG A 162 5.95 24.94 -0.63
N CYS A 163 6.69 25.62 0.23
CA CYS A 163 6.40 25.67 1.65
C CYS A 163 5.19 26.56 1.95
N GLU A 164 4.54 26.30 3.07
CA GLU A 164 3.29 26.96 3.40
C GLU A 164 3.52 28.47 3.64
N PRO A 165 2.68 29.38 3.12
CA PRO A 165 2.95 30.82 3.16
C PRO A 165 3.15 31.38 4.57
N THR A 166 2.48 30.82 5.58
CA THR A 166 2.63 31.24 6.98
C THR A 166 4.03 30.98 7.52
N PHE A 167 4.66 29.88 7.10
CA PHE A 167 6.05 29.56 7.44
C PHE A 167 7.01 30.51 6.74
N ILE A 168 6.79 30.74 5.44
CA ILE A 168 7.63 31.67 4.67
C ILE A 168 7.58 33.09 5.25
N ASN A 169 6.39 33.57 5.60
CA ASN A 169 6.21 34.92 6.14
C ASN A 169 6.78 35.07 7.56
N THR A 170 6.68 34.01 8.37
CA THR A 170 7.09 34.06 9.78
C THR A 170 8.58 33.76 9.97
N SER A 171 9.10 32.67 9.39
CA SER A 171 10.45 32.18 9.63
C SER A 171 11.36 32.23 8.40
N ARG A 172 10.84 32.62 7.22
CA ARG A 172 11.56 32.53 5.93
C ARG A 172 12.18 31.15 5.71
N SER A 173 11.42 30.12 6.04
CA SER A 173 11.82 28.73 5.87
C SER A 173 10.60 27.84 5.79
N CYS A 174 10.83 26.53 5.66
CA CYS A 174 9.79 25.51 5.73
C CYS A 174 9.63 24.94 7.15
N ALA A 175 10.36 25.48 8.13
CA ALA A 175 10.34 25.05 9.52
C ALA A 175 9.69 26.12 10.41
N CYS A 176 8.85 25.69 11.35
CA CYS A 176 8.33 26.55 12.39
C CYS A 176 9.21 26.40 13.63
N SER A 177 10.31 27.16 13.66
CA SER A 177 11.26 27.14 14.77
C SER A 177 10.82 28.11 15.87
N GLU A 178 11.18 27.77 17.11
CA GLU A 178 11.03 28.66 18.27
C GLU A 178 11.63 30.05 17.98
N PRO A 179 10.96 31.16 18.36
CA PRO A 179 9.83 31.23 19.29
C PRO A 179 8.44 31.12 18.62
N ASN A 180 8.33 30.65 17.38
CA ASN A 180 7.05 30.65 16.65
C ASN A 180 6.17 29.44 17.03
N ILE A 181 4.85 29.62 16.97
CA ILE A 181 3.86 28.63 17.39
C ILE A 181 3.31 27.90 16.16
N LEU A 182 3.48 26.57 16.12
CA LEU A 182 2.88 25.69 15.11
C LEU A 182 1.48 25.25 15.58
N THR A 183 0.43 25.60 14.84
CA THR A 183 -0.95 25.18 15.18
C THR A 183 -1.76 24.96 13.90
N GLY A 184 -2.43 23.80 13.80
CA GLY A 184 -3.29 23.47 12.65
C GLY A 184 -2.56 23.41 11.30
N GLY A 185 -1.25 23.12 11.30
CA GLY A 185 -0.43 23.11 10.09
C GLY A 185 0.00 24.49 9.59
N LEU A 186 -0.21 25.54 10.40
CA LEU A 186 0.23 26.91 10.12
C LEU A 186 1.25 27.36 11.17
N CYS A 187 2.19 28.20 10.76
CA CYS A 187 3.20 28.77 11.66
C CYS A 187 2.89 30.23 11.96
N PHE A 188 2.79 30.58 13.24
CA PHE A 188 2.48 31.93 13.66
C PHE A 188 3.56 32.51 14.56
N SER A 189 3.80 33.82 14.43
CA SER A 189 4.78 34.52 15.27
C SER A 189 4.27 34.73 16.69
N SER A 190 5.01 34.31 17.72
CA SER A 190 4.62 34.46 19.13
C SER A 190 4.47 35.90 19.63
N THR A 191 4.97 36.88 18.88
CA THR A 191 4.76 38.31 19.14
C THR A 191 3.43 38.84 18.61
N GLY A 192 2.66 38.03 17.87
CA GLY A 192 1.30 38.38 17.46
C GLY A 192 0.29 38.20 18.60
N ASN A 193 -0.62 39.17 18.77
CA ASN A 193 -1.77 39.07 19.67
C ASN A 193 -2.71 37.94 19.20
N PHE A 194 -2.45 36.70 19.60
CA PHE A 194 -3.42 35.62 19.41
C PHE A 194 -4.57 35.81 20.38
N PRO A 195 -5.84 35.72 19.92
CA PRO A 195 -6.95 35.58 20.85
C PRO A 195 -6.70 34.33 21.72
N PRO A 196 -7.02 34.40 23.02
CA PRO A 196 -6.73 33.32 23.96
C PRO A 196 -7.31 32.00 23.47
N HIS A 197 -6.54 30.94 23.70
CA HIS A 197 -6.82 29.55 23.32
C HIS A 197 -8.27 29.17 23.67
N MET A 198 -9.16 29.19 22.68
CA MET A 198 -10.53 28.67 22.82
C MET A 198 -10.41 27.15 22.84
N ILE A 199 -10.24 26.57 24.03
CA ILE A 199 -10.39 25.13 24.23
C ILE A 199 -11.86 24.83 23.95
N SER A 200 -12.16 24.34 22.75
CA SER A 200 -13.48 23.77 22.45
C SER A 200 -13.58 22.44 23.19
N THR A 201 -14.12 22.48 24.41
CA THR A 201 -14.48 21.29 25.18
C THR A 201 -15.70 20.66 24.51
N ALA A 202 -15.48 19.88 23.45
CA ALA A 202 -16.49 18.97 22.94
C ALA A 202 -16.68 17.84 23.97
N HIS A 203 -17.65 18.00 24.87
CA HIS A 203 -18.10 16.93 25.75
C HIS A 203 -18.77 15.84 24.90
N MET A 204 -18.01 14.80 24.55
CA MET A 204 -18.56 13.59 23.94
C MET A 204 -19.28 12.78 25.03
N LEU A 205 -20.61 12.91 25.09
CA LEU A 205 -21.45 12.12 25.98
C LEU A 205 -21.48 10.67 25.47
N PHE A 206 -20.63 9.81 26.04
CA PHE A 206 -20.72 8.37 25.82
C PHE A 206 -21.97 7.83 26.51
N LEU A 207 -22.99 7.49 25.71
CA LEU A 207 -24.16 6.75 26.18
C LEU A 207 -23.75 5.29 26.38
N LEU A 208 -23.44 4.92 27.63
CA LEU A 208 -23.16 3.55 28.01
C LEU A 208 -24.49 2.80 28.20
N VAL A 209 -24.96 2.09 27.17
CA VAL A 209 -26.08 1.15 27.31
C VAL A 209 -25.55 -0.11 28.01
N ARG A 210 -25.81 -0.22 29.32
CA ARG A 210 -25.58 -1.44 30.09
C ARG A 210 -26.57 -2.52 29.65
N LEU A 211 -26.07 -3.59 29.05
CA LEU A 211 -26.70 -4.90 29.07
C LEU A 211 -26.17 -5.65 30.30
N LEU A 212 -27.08 -6.02 31.21
CA LEU A 212 -26.90 -6.98 32.31
C LEU A 212 -27.88 -8.14 32.06
N PRO A 213 -27.59 -9.31 32.64
CA PRO A 213 -27.45 -10.60 31.96
C PRO A 213 -28.77 -11.28 31.57
#